data_AF-A0A956CDL4-F1
#
_entry.id   AF-A0A956CDL4-F1
#
_cell.length_a   1.000
_cell.length_b   1.000
_cell.length_c   1.000
_cell.angle_alpha   90.00
_cell.angle_beta   90.00
_cell.angle_gamma   90.00
#
_symmetry.space_group_name_H-M   'P 1'
#
loop_
_entity.id
_entity.type
_entity.pdbx_description
1 polymer ?
#
loop_
_entity_poly.entity_id
_entity_poly.type
_entity_poly.pdbx_seq_one_letter_code
_entity_poly.pdbx_strand_id
1 'polypeptide(L)'
;MLRGIATLGLSVVVCLVGAAACGSSDQSGLGSSTGGAGGGDSGIGTGGAGTGAATGSGGVGGGPACVNSGDCAPPTPYCHPTAGVCIECLGDANCSGNRPYCDTAQGKCVECVGDGNCSGDTPYCNTAAGSCVECTAPANCTGPNQTCNVATHQCERSCSSNTDCAQANNHPYCDTANGVCVQCLADGNCGGDNPYCLLPAGQCVRCLNDTQCTNNGRPYCQPDRHQCVECLTSDNCQPGETCNPQEFQCGGG
;
A
#
# COMPACT_ATOMS: atom_id res chain seq x y z
N MET A 1 -13.82 -49.44 -52.33
CA MET A 1 -12.34 -49.36 -52.24
C MET A 1 -12.01 -48.88 -50.83
N LEU A 2 -11.13 -49.62 -50.15
CA LEU A 2 -10.85 -49.58 -48.73
C LEU A 2 -9.72 -48.58 -48.40
N ARG A 3 -9.66 -48.15 -47.13
CA ARG A 3 -8.56 -47.49 -46.36
C ARG A 3 -8.84 -46.00 -46.06
N GLY A 4 -8.77 -45.52 -44.81
CA GLY A 4 -8.40 -46.13 -43.54
C GLY A 4 -8.64 -45.15 -42.38
N ILE A 5 -8.99 -45.70 -41.22
CA ILE A 5 -9.32 -45.03 -39.96
C ILE A 5 -8.02 -44.86 -39.15
N ALA A 6 -7.82 -43.69 -38.52
CA ALA A 6 -6.78 -43.51 -37.50
C ALA A 6 -7.37 -42.74 -36.30
N THR A 7 -7.66 -43.49 -35.25
CA THR A 7 -7.98 -43.05 -33.88
C THR A 7 -6.71 -42.87 -33.06
N LEU A 8 -6.52 -41.71 -32.45
CA LEU A 8 -5.63 -41.41 -31.32
C LEU A 8 -6.35 -40.30 -30.54
N GLY A 9 -6.64 -40.34 -29.24
CA GLY A 9 -6.18 -41.16 -28.14
C GLY A 9 -6.33 -40.28 -26.91
N LEU A 10 -7.46 -40.39 -26.21
CA LEU A 10 -7.81 -39.64 -25.00
C LEU A 10 -6.89 -40.10 -23.84
N SER A 11 -6.24 -39.17 -23.15
CA SER A 11 -5.66 -39.44 -21.82
C SER A 11 -5.82 -38.22 -20.93
N VAL A 12 -6.91 -38.27 -20.18
CA VAL A 12 -7.18 -37.48 -18.97
C VAL A 12 -6.21 -37.98 -17.90
N VAL A 13 -5.27 -37.13 -17.47
CA VAL A 13 -4.47 -37.40 -16.27
C VAL A 13 -5.24 -36.88 -15.06
N VAL A 14 -5.92 -37.81 -14.39
CA VAL A 14 -6.47 -37.63 -13.05
C VAL A 14 -5.30 -37.69 -12.06
N CYS A 15 -4.95 -36.57 -11.45
CA CYS A 15 -4.13 -36.56 -10.23
C CYS A 15 -5.06 -36.56 -9.02
N LEU A 16 -5.28 -37.74 -8.44
CA LEU A 16 -5.84 -37.90 -7.11
C LEU A 16 -4.87 -38.71 -6.25
N VAL A 17 -4.87 -38.33 -4.97
CA VAL A 17 -4.32 -38.94 -3.75
C VAL A 17 -2.80 -38.98 -3.50
N GLY A 18 -2.42 -38.40 -2.36
CA GLY A 18 -1.76 -39.20 -1.33
C GLY A 18 -0.47 -38.63 -0.75
N ALA A 19 -0.53 -38.24 0.51
CA ALA A 19 0.62 -37.88 1.36
C ALA A 19 1.68 -38.98 1.45
N ALA A 20 2.98 -38.61 1.45
CA ALA A 20 4.02 -39.04 2.39
C ALA A 20 5.44 -38.69 1.90
N ALA A 21 6.17 -38.00 2.78
CA ALA A 21 7.63 -38.00 3.00
C ALA A 21 8.62 -37.83 1.82
N CYS A 22 9.42 -36.76 1.90
CA CYS A 22 10.86 -36.90 1.75
C CYS A 22 11.57 -36.10 2.84
N GLY A 23 12.35 -36.81 3.65
CA GLY A 23 13.42 -36.25 4.46
C GLY A 23 14.76 -36.78 3.93
N SER A 24 15.79 -35.95 4.05
CA SER A 24 17.24 -36.21 4.14
C SER A 24 17.96 -34.92 3.70
N SER A 25 19.12 -34.46 4.17
CA SER A 25 19.94 -34.60 5.37
C SER A 25 21.25 -33.83 5.04
N ASP A 26 21.83 -33.18 6.05
CA ASP A 26 23.28 -32.91 6.24
C ASP A 26 24.06 -31.85 5.42
N GLN A 27 24.35 -30.72 6.10
CA GLN A 27 25.72 -30.20 6.34
C GLN A 27 25.60 -29.10 7.42
N SER A 28 25.96 -29.29 8.70
CA SER A 28 27.28 -29.54 9.32
C SER A 28 28.37 -28.55 8.88
N GLY A 29 28.65 -27.57 9.76
CA GLY A 29 29.77 -26.64 9.64
C GLY A 29 30.00 -25.87 10.94
N LEU A 30 30.56 -26.56 11.94
CA LEU A 30 31.10 -25.96 13.17
C LEU A 30 32.50 -25.39 12.89
N GLY A 31 32.75 -24.15 13.34
CA GLY A 31 34.08 -23.57 13.43
C GLY A 31 34.24 -22.85 14.76
N SER A 32 34.79 -23.54 15.75
CA SER A 32 35.22 -22.98 17.03
C SER A 32 36.62 -22.39 16.92
N SER A 33 36.84 -21.23 17.51
CA SER A 33 38.15 -20.90 18.09
C SER A 33 38.02 -19.89 19.23
N THR A 34 38.79 -20.19 20.25
CA THR A 34 38.84 -19.75 21.65
C THR A 34 39.56 -18.43 21.89
N GLY A 35 39.15 -17.73 22.96
CA GLY A 35 40.07 -17.28 24.02
C GLY A 35 40.63 -15.86 23.95
N GLY A 36 40.41 -15.09 25.03
CA GLY A 36 41.16 -13.86 25.32
C GLY A 36 40.49 -12.99 26.37
N ALA A 37 41.12 -12.87 27.54
CA ALA A 37 40.62 -12.22 28.75
C ALA A 37 40.93 -10.71 28.83
N GLY A 38 40.19 -10.02 29.70
CA GLY A 38 40.76 -9.03 30.61
C GLY A 38 40.48 -7.55 30.33
N GLY A 39 40.30 -6.80 31.42
CA GLY A 39 40.54 -5.35 31.49
C GLY A 39 39.28 -4.51 31.60
N GLY A 40 38.89 -4.18 32.84
CA GLY A 40 38.07 -3.00 33.08
C GLY A 40 38.97 -1.76 33.10
N ASP A 41 38.44 -0.63 32.63
CA ASP A 41 38.97 0.69 32.96
C ASP A 41 37.80 1.68 33.09
N SER A 42 37.71 2.27 34.27
CA SER A 42 36.94 3.48 34.52
C SER A 42 37.71 4.66 33.94
N GLY A 43 37.11 5.36 32.98
CA GLY A 43 37.66 6.59 32.41
C GLY A 43 36.60 7.68 32.39
N ILE A 44 36.52 8.44 33.48
CA ILE A 44 35.85 9.75 33.52
C ILE A 44 36.74 10.71 32.72
N GLY A 45 36.30 11.07 31.51
CA GLY A 45 36.93 12.06 30.65
C GLY A 45 36.04 13.28 30.48
N THR A 46 36.27 14.29 31.31
CA THR A 46 35.72 15.64 31.19
C THR A 46 36.24 16.37 29.96
N GLY A 47 35.36 17.09 29.27
CA GLY A 47 35.69 18.37 28.62
C GLY A 47 36.47 18.30 27.31
N GLY A 48 35.76 18.48 26.20
CA GLY A 48 36.35 18.82 24.91
C GLY A 48 35.35 19.60 24.06
N ALA A 49 35.41 20.92 24.12
CA ALA A 49 34.72 21.78 23.16
C ALA A 49 35.36 21.56 21.78
N GLY A 50 34.62 20.94 20.88
CA GLY A 50 34.99 20.82 19.47
C GLY A 50 33.93 21.46 18.60
N THR A 51 34.15 22.72 18.22
CA THR A 51 33.48 23.32 17.06
C THR A 51 34.01 22.64 15.81
N GLY A 52 33.34 21.57 15.38
CA GLY A 52 33.60 20.88 14.12
C GLY A 52 32.55 21.27 13.09
N ALA A 53 32.92 22.15 12.17
CA ALA A 53 32.15 22.41 10.97
C ALA A 53 32.14 21.14 10.09
N ALA A 54 30.94 20.59 9.83
CA ALA A 54 30.76 19.59 8.80
C ALA A 54 30.45 20.30 7.48
N THR A 55 31.48 20.49 6.65
CA THR A 55 31.37 20.89 5.25
C THR A 55 31.60 19.68 4.34
N GLY A 56 30.59 19.40 3.50
CA GLY A 56 30.66 18.62 2.23
C GLY A 56 30.70 17.10 2.38
N SER A 57 30.01 16.28 1.59
CA SER A 57 29.46 16.41 0.23
C SER A 57 28.35 15.36 0.07
N GLY A 58 27.22 15.64 -0.60
CA GLY A 58 27.14 15.58 -2.06
C GLY A 58 27.12 14.14 -2.57
N GLY A 59 26.05 13.39 -2.28
CA GLY A 59 25.78 12.07 -2.83
C GLY A 59 24.36 12.02 -3.39
N VAL A 60 24.25 11.85 -4.69
CA VAL A 60 22.98 11.70 -5.42
C VAL A 60 22.43 10.28 -5.26
N GLY A 61 21.17 10.15 -4.86
CA GLY A 61 20.34 8.96 -5.10
C GLY A 61 20.51 7.77 -4.16
N GLY A 62 19.92 7.86 -2.97
CA GLY A 62 19.77 6.78 -1.98
C GLY A 62 19.79 7.39 -0.58
N GLY A 63 18.71 7.27 0.19
CA GLY A 63 18.52 8.02 1.45
C GLY A 63 19.74 7.99 2.37
N PRO A 64 20.05 9.08 3.10
CA PRO A 64 21.28 9.18 3.85
C PRO A 64 21.36 8.03 4.84
N ALA A 65 22.43 7.25 4.74
CA ALA A 65 22.77 6.32 5.79
C ALA A 65 23.04 7.13 7.07
N CYS A 66 22.31 6.86 8.14
CA CYS A 66 22.45 7.52 9.42
C CYS A 66 23.21 6.61 10.39
N VAL A 67 23.92 7.23 11.34
CA VAL A 67 24.63 6.53 12.42
C VAL A 67 23.92 6.76 13.75
N ASN A 68 23.29 7.93 13.91
CA ASN A 68 22.49 8.29 15.07
C ASN A 68 21.30 9.19 14.65
N SER A 69 20.32 9.36 15.53
CA SER A 69 19.13 10.16 15.23
C SER A 69 19.41 11.65 14.97
N GLY A 70 20.56 12.18 15.41
CA GLY A 70 20.97 13.55 15.11
C GLY A 70 21.35 13.78 13.64
N ASP A 71 21.60 12.71 12.89
CA ASP A 71 21.86 12.76 11.44
C ASP A 71 20.55 12.92 10.63
N CYS A 72 19.41 12.81 11.29
CA CYS A 72 18.09 12.77 10.69
C CYS A 72 17.29 14.05 11.03
N ALA A 73 16.46 14.50 10.09
CA ALA A 73 15.60 15.67 10.25
C ALA A 73 14.13 15.31 10.03
N PRO A 74 13.17 16.10 10.54
CA PRO A 74 11.76 15.91 10.22
C PRO A 74 11.52 15.87 8.69
N PRO A 75 10.65 14.99 8.18
CA PRO A 75 9.65 14.19 8.92
C PRO A 75 10.15 12.83 9.45
N THR A 76 11.41 12.45 9.24
CA THR A 76 11.96 11.15 9.68
C THR A 76 13.11 11.32 10.68
N PRO A 77 12.86 11.76 11.92
CA PRO A 77 13.91 12.22 12.84
C PRO A 77 14.70 11.12 13.56
N TYR A 78 14.43 9.83 13.33
CA TYR A 78 15.10 8.74 14.04
C TYR A 78 15.96 7.90 13.12
N CYS A 79 17.13 7.48 13.59
CA CYS A 79 17.95 6.55 12.85
C CYS A 79 17.59 5.09 13.19
N HIS A 80 17.20 4.29 12.19
CA HIS A 80 16.96 2.88 12.41
C HIS A 80 18.28 2.17 12.77
N PRO A 81 18.40 1.50 13.93
CA PRO A 81 19.68 1.01 14.45
C PRO A 81 20.35 -0.04 13.55
N THR A 82 19.56 -0.90 12.89
CA THR A 82 20.08 -1.95 12.00
C THR A 82 20.14 -1.55 10.53
N ALA A 83 19.09 -0.91 10.01
CA ALA A 83 19.01 -0.52 8.60
C ALA A 83 19.85 0.72 8.28
N GLY A 84 20.22 1.52 9.28
CA GLY A 84 20.99 2.74 9.09
C GLY A 84 20.27 3.76 8.22
N VAL A 85 18.93 3.79 8.23
CA VAL A 85 18.12 4.74 7.46
C VAL A 85 17.28 5.59 8.41
N CYS A 86 17.04 6.85 8.02
CA CYS A 86 16.17 7.73 8.77
C CYS A 86 14.70 7.30 8.63
N ILE A 87 14.02 7.08 9.75
CA ILE A 87 12.64 6.63 9.87
C ILE A 87 11.84 7.59 10.76
N GLU A 88 10.51 7.46 10.73
CA GLU A 88 9.61 8.34 11.46
C GLU A 88 9.47 7.95 12.94
N CYS A 89 9.57 6.67 13.27
CA CYS A 89 9.39 6.19 14.65
C CYS A 89 10.21 4.93 14.93
N LEU A 90 10.65 4.77 16.18
CA LEU A 90 11.23 3.54 16.72
C LEU A 90 10.26 2.78 17.63
N GLY A 91 9.17 3.45 18.05
CA GLY A 91 8.09 2.89 18.85
C GLY A 91 6.97 3.92 19.04
N ASP A 92 5.84 3.49 19.62
CA ASP A 92 4.61 4.28 19.72
C ASP A 92 4.80 5.64 20.40
N ALA A 93 5.73 5.75 21.36
CA ALA A 93 6.03 7.01 22.04
C ALA A 93 6.59 8.11 21.11
N ASN A 94 7.01 7.76 19.89
CA ASN A 94 7.45 8.71 18.87
C ASN A 94 6.30 9.18 17.97
N CYS A 95 5.13 8.56 18.10
CA CYS A 95 3.96 8.80 17.28
C CYS A 95 2.92 9.61 18.06
N SER A 96 2.12 10.41 17.36
CA SER A 96 1.13 11.29 18.00
C SER A 96 -0.03 11.63 17.05
N GLY A 97 -1.07 12.25 17.60
CA GLY A 97 -2.26 12.63 16.86
C GLY A 97 -3.02 11.41 16.35
N ASN A 98 -3.42 11.46 15.09
CA ASN A 98 -4.23 10.48 14.36
C ASN A 98 -3.43 9.29 13.81
N ARG A 99 -2.12 9.23 14.07
CA ARG A 99 -1.26 8.07 13.79
C ARG A 99 -0.45 7.72 15.03
N PRO A 100 -1.06 7.16 16.10
CA PRO A 100 -0.43 7.05 17.40
C PRO A 100 0.45 5.78 17.58
N TYR A 101 0.44 4.84 16.64
CA TYR A 101 1.20 3.59 16.74
C TYR A 101 2.37 3.58 15.77
N CYS A 102 3.45 2.89 16.11
CA CYS A 102 4.59 2.72 15.24
C CYS A 102 4.60 1.34 14.59
N ASP A 103 4.47 1.29 13.27
CA ASP A 103 4.86 0.10 12.51
C ASP A 103 6.39 0.02 12.51
N THR A 104 6.93 -0.73 13.47
CA THR A 104 8.37 -0.93 13.63
C THR A 104 9.03 -1.68 12.47
N ALA A 105 8.27 -2.42 11.65
CA ALA A 105 8.80 -3.07 10.47
C ALA A 105 9.02 -2.07 9.33
N GLN A 106 8.15 -1.06 9.22
CA GLN A 106 8.24 0.00 8.20
C GLN A 106 8.91 1.29 8.71
N GLY A 107 9.08 1.44 10.04
CA GLY A 107 9.57 2.66 10.67
C GLY A 107 8.64 3.86 10.50
N LYS A 108 7.33 3.62 10.43
CA LYS A 108 6.33 4.66 10.15
C LYS A 108 5.25 4.70 11.23
N CYS A 109 4.77 5.90 11.54
CA CYS A 109 3.59 6.02 12.37
C CYS A 109 2.34 5.58 11.58
N VAL A 110 1.39 4.96 12.23
CA VAL A 110 0.17 4.42 11.61
C VAL A 110 -1.02 4.62 12.54
N GLU A 111 -2.21 4.57 11.99
CA GLU A 111 -3.45 4.65 12.77
C GLU A 111 -3.67 3.39 13.61
N CYS A 112 -3.21 2.23 13.12
CA CYS A 112 -3.34 0.95 13.80
C CYS A 112 -2.22 -0.02 13.42
N VAL A 113 -1.87 -0.92 14.34
CA VAL A 113 -1.02 -2.11 14.10
C VAL A 113 -1.78 -3.42 14.34
N GLY A 114 -3.03 -3.34 14.80
CA GLY A 114 -3.96 -4.45 14.93
C GLY A 114 -5.37 -3.96 15.28
N ASP A 115 -6.37 -4.85 15.18
CA ASP A 115 -7.79 -4.51 15.32
C ASP A 115 -8.13 -3.83 16.66
N GLY A 116 -7.43 -4.18 17.75
CA GLY A 116 -7.63 -3.57 19.07
C GLY A 116 -7.30 -2.08 19.14
N ASN A 117 -6.66 -1.52 18.11
CA ASN A 117 -6.40 -0.09 17.98
C ASN A 117 -7.56 0.68 17.33
N CYS A 118 -8.51 -0.05 16.74
CA CYS A 118 -9.59 0.47 15.93
C CYS A 118 -10.92 0.39 16.68
N SER A 119 -11.86 1.30 16.37
CA SER A 119 -13.14 1.38 17.07
C SER A 119 -14.20 2.13 16.24
N GLY A 120 -15.46 2.09 16.68
CA GLY A 120 -16.56 2.75 15.97
C GLY A 120 -16.91 2.04 14.67
N ASP A 121 -17.12 2.83 13.61
CA ASP A 121 -17.54 2.34 12.29
C ASP A 121 -16.40 1.65 11.51
N THR A 122 -15.15 1.78 11.98
CA THR A 122 -13.97 1.14 11.38
C THR A 122 -13.24 0.27 12.41
N PRO A 123 -13.80 -0.88 12.83
CA PRO A 123 -13.27 -1.65 13.96
C PRO A 123 -12.10 -2.59 13.63
N TYR A 124 -11.67 -2.71 12.36
CA TYR A 124 -10.59 -3.61 11.97
C TYR A 124 -9.38 -2.85 11.43
N CYS A 125 -8.19 -3.40 11.59
CA CYS A 125 -6.96 -2.80 11.11
C CYS A 125 -6.51 -3.44 9.79
N ASN A 126 -6.43 -2.64 8.73
CA ASN A 126 -5.65 -3.02 7.57
C ASN A 126 -4.17 -2.81 7.89
N THR A 127 -3.52 -3.86 8.39
CA THR A 127 -2.09 -3.83 8.79
C THR A 127 -1.14 -3.57 7.62
N ALA A 128 -1.54 -3.81 6.37
CA ALA A 128 -0.72 -3.48 5.21
C ALA A 128 -0.70 -1.97 4.93
N ALA A 129 -1.83 -1.28 5.16
CA ALA A 129 -1.97 0.17 4.99
C ALA A 129 -1.73 0.96 6.29
N GLY A 130 -1.82 0.32 7.45
CA GLY A 130 -1.74 0.97 8.76
C GLY A 130 -2.96 1.84 9.08
N SER A 131 -4.14 1.50 8.56
CA SER A 131 -5.37 2.28 8.69
C SER A 131 -6.54 1.45 9.22
N CYS A 132 -7.40 2.07 10.03
CA CYS A 132 -8.63 1.45 10.49
C CYS A 132 -9.68 1.43 9.36
N VAL A 133 -10.32 0.28 9.18
CA VAL A 133 -11.29 0.03 8.11
C VAL A 133 -12.52 -0.69 8.64
N GLU A 134 -13.62 -0.66 7.87
CA GLU A 134 -14.87 -1.32 8.25
C GLU A 134 -14.74 -2.84 8.24
N CYS A 135 -13.92 -3.39 7.33
CA CYS A 135 -13.70 -4.82 7.22
C CYS A 135 -12.35 -5.17 6.55
N THR A 136 -11.81 -6.34 6.89
CA THR A 136 -10.65 -6.95 6.20
C THR A 136 -10.98 -8.31 5.60
N ALA A 137 -12.07 -8.94 6.01
CA ALA A 137 -12.53 -10.24 5.55
C ALA A 137 -14.06 -10.33 5.51
N PRO A 138 -14.66 -11.22 4.71
CA PRO A 138 -16.12 -11.37 4.58
C PRO A 138 -16.86 -11.52 5.91
N ALA A 139 -16.28 -12.25 6.87
CA ALA A 139 -16.88 -12.51 8.18
C ALA A 139 -16.99 -11.27 9.08
N ASN A 140 -16.32 -10.17 8.73
CA ASN A 140 -16.38 -8.92 9.49
C ASN A 140 -17.70 -8.17 9.29
N CYS A 141 -18.37 -8.40 8.16
CA CYS A 141 -19.62 -7.74 7.82
C CYS A 141 -20.80 -8.50 8.42
N THR A 142 -21.44 -7.91 9.44
CA THR A 142 -22.54 -8.55 10.18
C THR A 142 -23.91 -8.25 9.61
N GLY A 143 -24.02 -7.34 8.64
CA GLY A 143 -25.30 -7.02 7.99
C GLY A 143 -25.79 -8.14 7.08
N PRO A 144 -27.10 -8.20 6.81
CA PRO A 144 -27.69 -9.26 5.99
C PRO A 144 -27.22 -9.18 4.55
N ASN A 145 -26.72 -10.29 4.02
CA ASN A 145 -26.16 -10.39 2.66
C ASN A 145 -25.09 -9.33 2.40
N GLN A 146 -24.17 -9.16 3.35
CA GLN A 146 -22.98 -8.33 3.17
C GLN A 146 -21.73 -9.20 3.12
N THR A 147 -20.73 -8.69 2.43
CA THR A 147 -19.37 -9.22 2.42
C THR A 147 -18.40 -8.04 2.39
N CYS A 148 -17.15 -8.29 2.75
CA CYS A 148 -16.13 -7.26 2.68
C CYS A 148 -15.66 -7.09 1.24
N ASN A 149 -15.80 -5.87 0.70
CA ASN A 149 -15.06 -5.49 -0.50
C ASN A 149 -13.62 -5.18 -0.07
N VAL A 150 -12.70 -6.10 -0.34
CA VAL A 150 -11.29 -5.98 0.08
C VAL A 150 -10.51 -4.90 -0.69
N ALA A 151 -11.05 -4.36 -1.78
CA ALA A 151 -10.44 -3.25 -2.50
C ALA A 151 -10.78 -1.90 -1.86
N THR A 152 -12.01 -1.75 -1.35
CA THR A 152 -12.49 -0.52 -0.71
C THR A 152 -12.49 -0.58 0.83
N HIS A 153 -12.29 -1.78 1.38
CA HIS A 153 -12.42 -2.14 2.80
C HIS A 153 -13.75 -1.73 3.44
N GLN A 154 -14.82 -1.80 2.66
CA GLN A 154 -16.18 -1.49 3.08
C GLN A 154 -17.08 -2.73 3.02
N CYS A 155 -18.06 -2.80 3.91
CA CYS A 155 -19.07 -3.85 3.92
C CYS A 155 -20.13 -3.57 2.86
N GLU A 156 -19.99 -4.25 1.74
CA GLU A 156 -20.86 -4.11 0.58
C GLU A 156 -21.83 -5.28 0.50
N ARG A 157 -22.90 -5.09 -0.29
CA ARG A 157 -23.87 -6.16 -0.51
C ARG A 157 -23.22 -7.30 -1.27
N SER A 158 -23.37 -8.52 -0.75
CA SER A 158 -22.95 -9.74 -1.42
C SER A 158 -23.85 -10.06 -2.60
N CYS A 159 -23.27 -10.54 -3.69
CA CYS A 159 -24.02 -10.89 -4.89
C CYS A 159 -23.47 -12.15 -5.58
N SER A 160 -24.34 -12.79 -6.34
CA SER A 160 -24.03 -13.86 -7.29
C SER A 160 -24.44 -13.50 -8.72
N SER A 161 -25.28 -12.47 -8.86
CA SER A 161 -25.74 -11.91 -10.13
C SER A 161 -26.13 -10.44 -9.95
N ASN A 162 -26.29 -9.71 -11.06
CA ASN A 162 -26.73 -8.31 -11.02
C ASN A 162 -28.11 -8.12 -10.35
N THR A 163 -28.96 -9.16 -10.34
CA THR A 163 -30.28 -9.09 -9.70
C THR A 163 -30.18 -8.92 -8.18
N ASP A 164 -29.12 -9.47 -7.56
CA ASP A 164 -28.87 -9.33 -6.12
C ASP A 164 -28.54 -7.87 -5.75
N CYS A 165 -28.06 -7.10 -6.72
CA CYS A 165 -27.65 -5.72 -6.58
C CYS A 165 -28.76 -4.69 -6.84
N ALA A 166 -30.00 -5.13 -7.04
CA ALA A 166 -31.13 -4.22 -7.29
C ALA A 166 -31.39 -3.21 -6.14
N GLN A 167 -30.98 -3.56 -4.92
CA GLN A 167 -31.08 -2.70 -3.72
C GLN A 167 -29.74 -2.11 -3.29
N ALA A 168 -28.67 -2.36 -4.05
CA ALA A 168 -27.37 -1.78 -3.80
C ALA A 168 -27.38 -0.37 -4.42
N ASN A 169 -27.54 0.65 -3.57
CA ASN A 169 -27.63 2.06 -3.98
C ASN A 169 -26.46 2.42 -4.91
N ASN A 170 -26.74 2.73 -6.18
CA ASN A 170 -25.75 3.10 -7.18
C ASN A 170 -24.68 2.02 -7.50
N HIS A 171 -24.94 0.76 -7.17
CA HIS A 171 -24.02 -0.37 -7.44
C HIS A 171 -24.76 -1.53 -8.12
N PRO A 172 -25.24 -1.37 -9.37
CA PRO A 172 -26.18 -2.31 -9.98
C PRO A 172 -25.53 -3.58 -10.57
N TYR A 173 -24.20 -3.66 -10.63
CA TYR A 173 -23.51 -4.79 -11.25
C TYR A 173 -22.86 -5.68 -10.19
N CYS A 174 -22.87 -6.99 -10.43
CA CYS A 174 -22.21 -7.94 -9.56
C CYS A 174 -20.83 -8.29 -10.11
N ASP A 175 -19.79 -7.95 -9.37
CA ASP A 175 -18.48 -8.56 -9.58
C ASP A 175 -18.51 -9.98 -8.99
N THR A 176 -18.80 -10.95 -9.85
CA THR A 176 -18.93 -12.35 -9.44
C THR A 176 -17.60 -12.98 -9.00
N ALA A 177 -16.45 -12.37 -9.32
CA ALA A 177 -15.16 -12.87 -8.85
C ALA A 177 -14.96 -12.57 -7.36
N ASN A 178 -15.40 -11.38 -6.91
CA ASN A 178 -15.28 -10.94 -5.52
C ASN A 178 -16.59 -11.09 -4.73
N GLY A 179 -17.71 -11.37 -5.41
CA GLY A 179 -19.04 -11.53 -4.81
C GLY A 179 -19.64 -10.23 -4.28
N VAL A 180 -19.25 -9.08 -4.81
CA VAL A 180 -19.66 -7.74 -4.35
C VAL A 180 -20.39 -6.95 -5.43
N CYS A 181 -21.36 -6.15 -5.01
CA CYS A 181 -22.04 -5.22 -5.90
C CYS A 181 -21.18 -3.98 -6.16
N VAL A 182 -20.82 -3.74 -7.42
CA VAL A 182 -19.99 -2.62 -7.88
C VAL A 182 -20.77 -1.65 -8.76
N GLN A 183 -20.24 -0.44 -8.93
CA GLN A 183 -20.85 0.57 -9.81
C GLN A 183 -20.65 0.22 -11.30
N CYS A 184 -19.56 -0.45 -11.65
CA CYS A 184 -19.23 -0.81 -13.02
C CYS A 184 -18.34 -2.06 -13.09
N LEU A 185 -18.44 -2.78 -14.20
CA LEU A 185 -17.51 -3.85 -14.59
C LEU A 185 -16.67 -3.47 -15.82
N ALA A 186 -17.10 -2.44 -16.56
CA ALA A 186 -16.41 -1.88 -17.71
C ALA A 186 -16.89 -0.44 -17.96
N ASP A 187 -16.14 0.33 -18.75
CA ASP A 187 -16.45 1.73 -19.10
C ASP A 187 -17.88 1.91 -19.64
N GLY A 188 -18.40 0.95 -20.40
CA GLY A 188 -19.77 0.99 -20.94
C GLY A 188 -20.88 0.94 -19.88
N ASN A 189 -20.54 0.66 -18.62
CA ASN A 189 -21.47 0.74 -17.49
C ASN A 189 -21.53 2.14 -16.87
N CYS A 190 -20.57 2.99 -17.22
CA CYS A 190 -20.38 4.33 -16.71
C CYS A 190 -20.95 5.37 -17.68
N GLY A 191 -21.18 6.60 -17.19
CA GLY A 191 -21.80 7.66 -17.99
C GLY A 191 -21.82 9.00 -17.27
N GLY A 192 -22.33 10.02 -17.96
CA GLY A 192 -22.33 11.40 -17.46
C GLY A 192 -20.90 11.93 -17.29
N ASP A 193 -20.63 12.56 -16.15
CA ASP A 193 -19.33 13.15 -15.82
C ASP A 193 -18.25 12.11 -15.42
N ASN A 194 -18.65 10.85 -15.25
CA ASN A 194 -17.78 9.73 -14.85
C ASN A 194 -17.89 8.59 -15.86
N PRO A 195 -17.25 8.68 -17.05
CA PRO A 195 -17.46 7.72 -18.13
C PRO A 195 -16.53 6.49 -18.09
N TYR A 196 -15.57 6.40 -17.17
CA TYR A 196 -14.60 5.29 -17.13
C TYR A 196 -14.76 4.45 -15.88
N CYS A 197 -14.49 3.15 -15.99
CA CYS A 197 -14.54 2.21 -14.88
C CYS A 197 -13.15 1.93 -14.33
N LEU A 198 -12.93 2.28 -13.06
CA LEU A 198 -11.68 1.98 -12.35
C LEU A 198 -11.69 0.52 -11.89
N LEU A 199 -10.86 -0.31 -12.50
CA LEU A 199 -10.65 -1.70 -12.10
C LEU A 199 -9.37 -1.84 -11.27
N PRO A 200 -9.36 -2.70 -10.23
CA PRO A 200 -10.43 -3.60 -9.79
C PRO A 200 -11.45 -2.97 -8.82
N ALA A 201 -11.36 -1.66 -8.53
CA ALA A 201 -12.22 -1.00 -7.53
C ALA A 201 -13.73 -1.02 -7.89
N GLY A 202 -14.08 -1.14 -9.17
CA GLY A 202 -15.46 -1.21 -9.64
C GLY A 202 -16.22 0.13 -9.54
N GLN A 203 -15.51 1.26 -9.58
CA GLN A 203 -16.07 2.60 -9.42
C GLN A 203 -16.00 3.41 -10.73
N CYS A 204 -17.05 4.15 -11.05
CA CYS A 204 -17.04 5.05 -12.20
C CYS A 204 -16.30 6.34 -11.86
N VAL A 205 -15.26 6.64 -12.63
CA VAL A 205 -14.39 7.79 -12.45
C VAL A 205 -14.36 8.68 -13.68
N ARG A 206 -13.84 9.90 -13.52
CA ARG A 206 -13.78 10.89 -14.61
C ARG A 206 -12.64 10.61 -15.58
N CYS A 207 -11.52 10.06 -15.09
CA CYS A 207 -10.37 9.70 -15.92
C CYS A 207 -9.54 8.58 -15.27
N LEU A 208 -8.87 7.82 -16.11
CA LEU A 208 -7.85 6.82 -15.78
C LEU A 208 -6.46 7.24 -16.27
N ASN A 209 -6.39 8.14 -17.27
CA ASN A 209 -5.15 8.70 -17.79
C ASN A 209 -5.38 10.07 -18.46
N ASP A 210 -4.30 10.78 -18.75
CA ASP A 210 -4.31 12.15 -19.29
C ASP A 210 -5.00 12.28 -20.66
N THR A 211 -4.98 11.23 -21.50
CA THR A 211 -5.60 11.30 -22.84
C THR A 211 -7.13 11.43 -22.78
N GLN A 212 -7.71 11.10 -21.64
CA GLN A 212 -9.13 11.17 -21.37
C GLN A 212 -9.56 12.55 -20.83
N CYS A 213 -8.59 13.41 -20.51
CA CYS A 213 -8.80 14.76 -20.03
C CYS A 213 -8.72 15.77 -21.18
N THR A 214 -9.74 15.76 -22.05
CA THR A 214 -9.78 16.59 -23.27
C THR A 214 -10.29 18.02 -23.06
N ASN A 215 -10.55 18.42 -21.81
CA ASN A 215 -11.01 19.77 -21.49
C ASN A 215 -9.84 20.78 -21.53
N ASN A 216 -10.01 21.89 -22.25
CA ASN A 216 -9.01 22.96 -22.54
C ASN A 216 -8.45 23.74 -21.32
N GLY A 217 -8.49 23.19 -20.11
CA GLY A 217 -7.84 23.76 -18.93
C GLY A 217 -7.53 22.75 -17.83
N ARG A 218 -7.77 21.45 -18.06
CA ARG A 218 -7.50 20.38 -17.09
C ARG A 218 -7.01 19.14 -17.83
N PRO A 219 -5.78 19.14 -18.37
CA PRO A 219 -5.31 18.09 -19.26
C PRO A 219 -4.74 16.85 -18.54
N TYR A 220 -4.50 16.92 -17.23
CA TYR A 220 -3.88 15.81 -16.49
C TYR A 220 -4.91 15.06 -15.65
N CYS A 221 -4.80 13.75 -15.60
CA CYS A 221 -5.59 12.91 -14.72
C CYS A 221 -4.85 12.69 -13.40
N GLN A 222 -5.41 13.17 -12.30
CA GLN A 222 -4.84 12.94 -10.98
C GLN A 222 -5.12 11.47 -10.56
N PRO A 223 -4.08 10.66 -10.28
CA PRO A 223 -4.23 9.21 -10.15
C PRO A 223 -4.94 8.75 -8.87
N ASP A 224 -4.96 9.55 -7.80
CA ASP A 224 -5.56 9.15 -6.52
C ASP A 224 -7.06 9.48 -6.42
N ARG A 225 -7.48 10.56 -7.07
CA ARG A 225 -8.83 11.13 -7.07
C ARG A 225 -9.56 10.86 -8.38
N HIS A 226 -8.83 10.41 -9.41
CA HIS A 226 -9.33 10.17 -10.76
C HIS A 226 -10.11 11.36 -11.33
N GLN A 227 -9.58 12.55 -11.10
CA GLN A 227 -10.14 13.84 -11.53
C GLN A 227 -9.19 14.52 -12.51
N CYS A 228 -9.75 15.11 -13.57
CA CYS A 228 -8.96 15.96 -14.46
C CYS A 228 -8.59 17.26 -13.74
N VAL A 229 -7.31 17.57 -13.70
CA VAL A 229 -6.70 18.71 -13.01
C VAL A 229 -5.79 19.50 -13.96
N GLU A 230 -5.41 20.70 -13.53
CA GLU A 230 -4.61 21.62 -14.34
C GLU A 230 -3.12 21.24 -14.31
N CYS A 231 -2.63 20.73 -13.18
CA CYS A 231 -1.24 20.35 -13.00
C CYS A 231 -1.12 19.16 -12.04
N LEU A 232 -0.09 18.33 -12.25
CA LEU A 232 0.37 17.34 -11.28
C LEU A 232 1.69 17.78 -10.62
N THR A 233 2.46 18.58 -11.34
CA THR A 233 3.76 19.11 -10.96
C THR A 233 3.90 20.55 -11.42
N SER A 234 4.82 21.31 -10.84
CA SER A 234 5.07 22.70 -11.25
C SER A 234 5.57 22.82 -12.69
N ASP A 235 6.13 21.76 -13.28
CA ASP A 235 6.55 21.73 -14.69
C ASP A 235 5.36 21.77 -15.66
N ASN A 236 4.16 21.48 -15.16
CA ASN A 236 2.93 21.57 -15.94
C ASN A 236 2.38 23.01 -16.01
N CYS A 237 2.94 23.94 -15.23
CA CYS A 237 2.49 25.33 -15.15
C CYS A 237 3.36 26.28 -15.99
N GLN A 238 2.92 27.53 -16.15
CA GLN A 238 3.71 28.52 -16.88
C GLN A 238 4.96 28.95 -16.08
N PRO A 239 5.98 29.51 -16.74
CA PRO A 239 7.15 30.03 -16.03
C PRO A 239 6.77 31.06 -14.97
N GLY A 240 7.15 30.80 -13.72
CA GLY A 240 6.81 31.65 -12.55
C GLY A 240 5.61 31.16 -11.74
N GLU A 241 4.96 30.07 -12.15
CA GLU A 241 3.89 29.44 -11.40
C GLU A 241 4.38 28.17 -10.71
N THR A 242 3.70 27.79 -9.63
CA THR A 242 3.88 26.52 -8.96
C THR A 242 2.55 25.79 -8.90
N CYS A 243 2.61 24.45 -8.95
CA CYS A 243 1.42 23.64 -8.80
C CYS A 243 1.08 23.49 -7.32
N ASN A 244 -0.13 23.88 -6.91
CA ASN A 244 -0.61 23.60 -5.56
C ASN A 244 -0.94 22.10 -5.45
N PRO A 245 -0.26 21.31 -4.58
CA PRO A 245 -0.47 19.86 -4.49
C PRO A 245 -1.81 19.47 -3.83
N GLN A 246 -2.52 20.42 -3.20
CA GLN A 246 -3.84 20.15 -2.59
C GLN A 246 -4.99 20.47 -3.55
N GLU A 247 -4.82 21.52 -4.36
CA GLU A 247 -5.86 22.03 -5.25
C GLU A 247 -5.65 21.59 -6.71
N PHE A 248 -4.44 21.14 -7.05
CA PHE A 248 -3.99 20.77 -8.39
C PHE A 248 -4.27 21.87 -9.43
N GLN A 249 -3.95 23.11 -9.02
CA GLN A 249 -4.10 24.34 -9.78
C GLN A 249 -2.76 25.07 -9.86
N CYS A 250 -2.51 25.70 -11.00
CA CYS A 250 -1.34 26.55 -11.18
C CYS A 250 -1.59 27.91 -10.52
N GLY A 251 -0.62 28.39 -9.73
CA GLY A 251 -0.72 29.66 -9.04
C GLY A 251 0.64 30.31 -8.82
N GLY A 252 0.65 31.65 -8.76
CA GLY A 252 1.85 32.45 -8.52
C GLY A 252 2.38 32.25 -7.10
N GLY A 253 3.67 31.91 -7.01
CA GLY A 253 4.44 31.85 -5.76
C GLY A 253 4.99 33.20 -5.32
#